data_AF-A0A1P8YZQ7-F1
#
_entry.id   AF-A0A1P8YZQ7-F1
#
_cell.length_a   1.000
_cell.length_b   1.000
_cell.length_c   1.000
_cell.angle_alpha   90.00
_cell.angle_beta   90.00
_cell.angle_gamma   90.00
#
_symmetry.space_group_name_H-M   'P 1'
#
loop_
_entity.id
_entity.type
_entity.pdbx_description
1 polymer ?
#
loop_
_entity_poly.entity_id
_entity_poly.type
_entity_poly.pdbx_seq_one_letter_code
_entity_poly.pdbx_strand_id
1 'polypeptide(L)'
;MLRQRLGQSGAPPTLTPLSSDLLASAERRTMLLLAMGLWALEAGGLLLLKPYRETLADTLDPLSIGQLQVLLPYGAAPQPLPPASLYQRAMDLGIAWLSQAPDPALRACRLYSPPSQGAAPTGSPIPILQKLARWL
;
A
#
# COMPACT_ATOMS: atom_id res chain seq x y z
N MET A 1 -28.54 9.33 8.55
CA MET A 1 -28.48 9.19 7.08
C MET A 1 -27.12 8.78 6.51
N LEU A 2 -25.98 8.91 7.21
CA LEU A 2 -24.67 8.39 6.75
C LEU A 2 -24.55 6.85 6.79
N ARG A 3 -25.16 6.20 7.78
CA ARG A 3 -25.15 4.73 7.97
C ARG A 3 -25.67 3.93 6.76
N GLN A 4 -26.79 4.36 6.17
CA GLN A 4 -27.37 3.73 4.98
C GLN A 4 -26.54 3.94 3.72
N ARG A 5 -25.90 5.10 3.57
CA ARG A 5 -25.01 5.41 2.43
C ARG A 5 -23.70 4.60 2.46
N LEU A 6 -23.28 4.12 3.62
CA LEU A 6 -22.13 3.25 3.80
C LEU A 6 -22.46 1.75 3.64
N GLY A 7 -23.73 1.38 3.42
CA GLY A 7 -24.16 -0.01 3.33
C GLY A 7 -23.95 -0.80 4.63
N GLN A 8 -23.86 -0.13 5.79
CA GLN A 8 -23.58 -0.76 7.08
C GLN A 8 -24.78 -0.66 8.02
N SER A 9 -25.47 -1.78 8.20
CA SER A 9 -26.44 -1.97 9.30
C SER A 9 -25.77 -2.47 10.60
N GLY A 10 -24.47 -2.73 10.61
CA GLY A 10 -23.79 -3.47 11.66
C GLY A 10 -22.85 -2.63 12.53
N ALA A 11 -22.55 -3.18 13.71
CA ALA A 11 -21.44 -2.76 14.56
C ALA A 11 -20.12 -2.62 13.76
N PRO A 12 -19.14 -1.83 14.24
CA PRO A 12 -17.83 -1.75 13.62
C PRO A 12 -17.26 -3.16 13.41
N PRO A 13 -16.60 -3.43 12.28
CA PRO A 13 -16.03 -4.75 12.02
C PRO A 13 -15.00 -5.10 13.07
N THR A 14 -14.97 -6.37 13.49
CA THR A 14 -13.96 -6.86 14.42
C THR A 14 -12.57 -6.70 13.82
N LEU A 15 -11.65 -6.10 14.58
CA LEU A 15 -10.28 -5.90 14.12
C LEU A 15 -9.55 -7.24 14.01
N THR A 16 -8.94 -7.48 12.86
CA THR A 16 -7.93 -8.51 12.66
C THR A 16 -6.55 -7.97 13.02
N PRO A 17 -5.55 -8.82 13.34
CA PRO A 17 -4.19 -8.38 13.65
C PRO A 17 -3.60 -7.46 12.57
N LEU A 18 -3.89 -7.75 11.31
CA LEU A 18 -3.42 -6.95 10.17
C LEU A 18 -4.10 -5.58 10.09
N SER A 19 -5.40 -5.52 10.38
CA SER A 19 -6.11 -4.23 10.46
C SER A 19 -5.69 -3.41 11.67
N SER A 20 -5.38 -4.05 12.80
CA SER A 20 -4.81 -3.38 13.96
C SER A 20 -3.44 -2.79 13.65
N ASP A 21 -2.59 -3.49 12.90
CA ASP A 21 -1.26 -2.99 12.49
C ASP A 21 -1.38 -1.75 11.58
N LEU A 22 -2.28 -1.76 10.60
CA LEU A 22 -2.57 -0.58 9.78
C LEU A 22 -3.17 0.59 10.57
N LEU A 23 -3.85 0.32 11.68
CA LEU A 23 -4.40 1.34 12.57
C LEU A 23 -3.42 1.79 13.66
N ALA A 24 -2.29 1.09 13.85
CA ALA A 24 -1.36 1.33 14.94
C ALA A 24 -0.74 2.72 14.88
N SER A 25 -0.30 3.17 13.70
CA SER A 25 0.18 4.54 13.49
C SER A 25 -0.02 5.03 12.05
N ALA A 26 -0.03 6.36 11.87
CA ALA A 26 -0.14 6.96 10.55
C ALA A 26 1.08 6.66 9.66
N GLU A 27 2.28 6.70 10.24
CA GLU A 27 3.53 6.36 9.55
C GLU A 27 3.54 4.91 9.08
N ARG A 28 3.18 3.98 9.96
CA ARG A 28 3.12 2.54 9.65
C ARG A 28 2.16 2.27 8.50
N ARG A 29 0.98 2.90 8.54
CA ARG A 29 -0.02 2.78 7.49
C ARG A 29 0.49 3.32 6.15
N THR A 30 1.09 4.50 6.14
CA THR A 30 1.64 5.11 4.92
C THR A 30 2.74 4.23 4.33
N MET A 31 3.66 3.73 5.16
CA MET A 31 4.73 2.82 4.75
C MET A 31 4.18 1.53 4.11
N LEU A 32 3.20 0.87 4.76
CA LEU A 32 2.62 -0.37 4.23
C LEU A 32 1.82 -0.15 2.95
N LEU A 33 1.05 0.95 2.86
CA LEU A 33 0.34 1.33 1.64
C LEU A 33 1.30 1.63 0.48
N LEU A 34 2.38 2.37 0.76
CA LEU A 34 3.42 2.66 -0.22
C LEU A 34 4.07 1.37 -0.71
N ALA A 35 4.47 0.48 0.21
CA ALA A 35 5.09 -0.80 -0.10
C ALA A 35 4.17 -1.71 -0.93
N MET A 36 2.87 -1.75 -0.62
CA MET A 36 1.87 -2.46 -1.43
C MET A 36 1.78 -1.89 -2.85
N GLY A 37 1.82 -0.57 -2.98
CA GLY A 37 1.86 0.11 -4.27
C GLY A 37 3.09 -0.23 -5.10
N LEU A 38 4.26 -0.18 -4.47
CA LEU A 38 5.54 -0.54 -5.09
C LEU A 38 5.56 -2.01 -5.53
N TRP A 39 4.92 -2.90 -4.76
CA TRP A 39 4.71 -4.30 -5.16
C TRP A 39 3.84 -4.40 -6.41
N ALA A 40 2.69 -3.71 -6.42
CA ALA A 40 1.78 -3.73 -7.56
C ALA A 40 2.39 -3.12 -8.83
N LEU A 41 3.36 -2.22 -8.69
CA LEU A 41 4.14 -1.65 -9.78
C LEU A 41 5.31 -2.54 -10.24
N GLU A 42 5.58 -3.64 -9.52
CA GLU A 42 6.76 -4.47 -9.73
C GLU A 42 8.07 -3.66 -9.71
N ALA A 43 8.12 -2.69 -8.78
CA ALA A 43 9.13 -1.64 -8.73
C ALA A 43 10.52 -2.10 -8.21
N GLY A 44 10.77 -3.40 -8.04
CA GLY A 44 12.03 -3.93 -7.52
C GLY A 44 13.25 -3.42 -8.29
N GLY A 45 13.16 -3.41 -9.63
CA GLY A 45 14.21 -2.87 -10.49
C GLY A 45 14.40 -1.35 -10.36
N LEU A 46 13.32 -0.60 -10.13
CA LEU A 46 13.41 0.86 -9.96
C LEU A 46 14.13 1.22 -8.66
N LEU A 47 13.92 0.45 -7.58
CA LEU A 47 14.60 0.69 -6.30
C LEU A 47 16.11 0.45 -6.35
N LEU A 48 16.65 -0.20 -7.40
CA LEU A 48 18.09 -0.30 -7.62
C LEU A 48 18.71 1.01 -8.11
N LEU A 49 17.90 1.92 -8.62
CA LEU A 49 18.33 3.22 -9.13
C LEU A 49 18.20 4.28 -8.04
N LYS A 50 19.31 5.01 -7.79
CA LYS A 50 19.39 6.05 -6.75
C LYS A 50 18.26 7.10 -6.86
N PRO A 51 17.92 7.67 -8.04
CA PRO A 51 16.90 8.71 -8.13
C PRO A 51 15.53 8.28 -7.62
N TYR A 52 15.16 7.00 -7.81
CA TYR A 52 13.88 6.50 -7.32
C TYR A 52 13.89 6.30 -5.80
N ARG A 53 15.01 5.85 -5.21
CA ARG A 53 15.12 5.73 -3.75
C ARG A 53 15.03 7.08 -3.06
N GLU A 54 15.63 8.12 -3.63
CA GLU A 54 15.61 9.47 -3.07
C GLU A 54 14.18 10.01 -2.94
N THR A 55 13.30 9.70 -3.90
CA THR A 55 11.88 10.11 -3.82
C THR A 55 11.08 9.41 -2.71
N LEU A 56 11.63 8.37 -2.09
CA LEU A 56 10.97 7.61 -1.03
C LEU A 56 11.59 7.85 0.36
N ALA A 57 12.71 8.57 0.44
CA ALA A 57 13.51 8.70 1.65
C ALA A 57 12.78 9.41 2.81
N ASP A 58 11.80 10.26 2.50
CA ASP A 58 10.99 10.95 3.50
C ASP A 58 9.99 10.01 4.20
N THR A 59 9.70 8.84 3.61
CA THR A 59 8.72 7.87 4.12
C THR A 59 9.35 6.54 4.51
N LEU A 60 10.42 6.13 3.82
CA LEU A 60 11.09 4.86 3.99
C LEU A 60 12.53 5.09 4.43
N ASP A 61 12.88 4.54 5.59
CA ASP A 61 14.26 4.54 6.05
C ASP A 61 15.15 3.62 5.17
N PRO A 62 16.48 3.74 5.26
CA PRO A 62 17.40 2.94 4.44
C PRO A 62 17.23 1.43 4.62
N LEU A 63 16.83 0.98 5.82
CA LEU A 63 16.59 -0.43 6.12
C LEU A 63 15.37 -0.95 5.35
N SER A 64 14.26 -0.22 5.42
CA SER A 64 13.00 -0.51 4.72
C SER A 64 13.21 -0.53 3.22
N ILE A 65 13.98 0.42 2.67
CA ILE A 65 14.34 0.41 1.25
C ILE A 65 15.13 -0.85 0.89
N GLY A 66 16.11 -1.24 1.70
CA GLY A 66 16.89 -2.46 1.49
C GLY A 66 16.02 -3.73 1.54
N GLN A 67 15.09 -3.80 2.48
CA GLN A 67 14.14 -4.91 2.58
C GLN A 67 13.21 -4.96 1.36
N LEU A 68 12.71 -3.82 0.89
CA LEU A 68 11.88 -3.76 -0.32
C LEU A 68 12.63 -4.19 -1.58
N GLN A 69 13.91 -3.83 -1.73
CA GLN A 69 14.72 -4.33 -2.85
C GLN A 69 14.79 -5.86 -2.91
N VAL A 70 14.73 -6.53 -1.75
CA VAL A 70 14.73 -8.00 -1.68
C VAL A 70 13.32 -8.57 -1.88
N LEU A 71 12.30 -7.92 -1.33
CA LEU A 71 10.94 -8.46 -1.29
C LEU A 71 10.18 -8.26 -2.60
N LEU A 72 10.36 -7.10 -3.25
CA LEU A 72 9.54 -6.67 -4.38
C LEU A 72 9.81 -7.51 -5.64
N PRO A 73 8.78 -7.78 -6.44
CA PRO A 73 8.97 -8.43 -7.72
C PRO A 73 9.76 -7.54 -8.68
N TYR A 74 10.56 -8.19 -9.53
CA TYR A 74 11.28 -7.56 -10.64
C TYR A 74 10.47 -7.76 -11.91
N GLY A 75 9.64 -6.76 -12.22
CA GLY A 75 8.77 -6.80 -13.38
C GLY A 75 9.46 -6.49 -14.71
N ALA A 76 8.72 -6.70 -15.80
CA ALA A 76 9.07 -6.08 -17.06
C ALA A 76 9.11 -4.55 -16.86
N ALA A 77 10.12 -3.88 -17.43
CA ALA A 77 10.35 -2.45 -17.20
C ALA A 77 9.03 -1.69 -17.34
N PRO A 78 8.56 -0.99 -16.28
CA PRO A 78 7.30 -0.30 -16.35
C PRO A 78 7.35 0.72 -17.50
N GLN A 79 6.18 1.08 -18.03
CA GLN A 79 6.04 2.31 -18.84
C GLN A 79 6.88 3.43 -18.19
N PRO A 80 7.54 4.29 -18.98
CA PRO A 80 8.49 5.26 -18.46
C PRO A 80 7.86 6.10 -17.33
N LEU A 81 8.18 5.73 -16.09
CA LEU A 81 7.63 6.33 -14.88
C LEU A 81 8.72 7.24 -14.32
N PRO A 82 8.60 8.57 -14.40
CA PRO A 82 9.63 9.45 -13.87
C PRO A 82 9.75 9.28 -12.35
N PRO A 83 10.97 9.37 -11.77
CA PRO A 83 11.19 9.18 -10.33
C PRO A 83 10.22 9.98 -9.45
N ALA A 84 10.01 11.25 -9.79
CA ALA A 84 9.12 12.17 -9.06
C ALA A 84 7.66 11.69 -8.96
N SER A 85 7.23 10.79 -9.85
CA SER A 85 5.86 10.24 -9.84
C SER A 85 5.73 8.92 -9.08
N LEU A 86 6.85 8.28 -8.71
CA LEU A 86 6.85 6.94 -8.12
C LEU A 86 6.03 6.89 -6.83
N TYR A 87 6.30 7.81 -5.90
CA TYR A 87 5.64 7.85 -4.61
C TYR A 87 4.12 7.96 -4.76
N GLN A 88 3.64 8.97 -5.48
CA GLN A 88 2.20 9.22 -5.65
C GLN A 88 1.54 8.03 -6.35
N ARG A 89 2.15 7.51 -7.41
CA ARG A 89 1.60 6.37 -8.16
C ARG A 89 1.50 5.11 -7.31
N ALA A 90 2.54 4.82 -6.52
CA ALA A 90 2.54 3.69 -5.60
C ALA A 90 1.46 3.86 -4.52
N MET A 91 1.38 5.02 -3.87
CA MET A 91 0.35 5.30 -2.87
C MET A 91 -1.06 5.12 -3.43
N ASP A 92 -1.36 5.68 -4.60
CA ASP A 92 -2.66 5.55 -5.25
C ASP A 92 -3.03 4.09 -5.52
N LEU A 93 -2.07 3.26 -5.96
CA LEU A 93 -2.26 1.83 -6.19
C LEU A 93 -2.44 1.05 -4.89
N GLY A 94 -1.66 1.33 -3.85
CA GLY A 94 -1.79 0.69 -2.55
C GLY A 94 -3.17 0.95 -1.93
N ILE A 95 -3.64 2.19 -1.99
CA ILE A 95 -4.98 2.59 -1.53
C ILE A 95 -6.07 1.91 -2.36
N ALA A 96 -5.94 1.93 -3.70
CA ALA A 96 -6.89 1.26 -4.58
C ALA A 96 -6.96 -0.24 -4.26
N TRP A 97 -5.82 -0.89 -4.05
CA TRP A 97 -5.77 -2.33 -3.77
C TRP A 97 -6.39 -2.68 -2.42
N LEU A 98 -6.08 -1.92 -1.37
CA LEU A 98 -6.69 -2.08 -0.05
C LEU A 98 -8.22 -1.94 -0.11
N SER A 99 -8.74 -1.11 -1.01
CA SER A 99 -10.18 -0.94 -1.20
C SER A 99 -10.90 -2.22 -1.65
N GLN A 100 -10.16 -3.18 -2.23
CA GLN A 100 -10.66 -4.50 -2.65
C GLN A 100 -10.43 -5.59 -1.61
N ALA A 101 -9.83 -5.28 -0.45
CA ALA A 101 -9.61 -6.27 0.60
C ALA A 101 -10.94 -6.95 1.00
N PRO A 102 -11.00 -8.29 1.07
CA PRO A 102 -12.21 -9.00 1.46
C PRO A 102 -12.55 -8.79 2.94
N ASP A 103 -11.54 -8.54 3.78
CA ASP A 103 -11.70 -8.16 5.18
C ASP A 103 -12.28 -6.72 5.28
N PRO A 104 -13.47 -6.54 5.87
CA PRO A 104 -14.10 -5.23 6.00
C PRO A 104 -13.32 -4.26 6.92
N ALA A 105 -12.59 -4.75 7.92
CA ALA A 105 -11.77 -3.90 8.80
C ALA A 105 -10.56 -3.33 8.04
N LEU A 106 -9.88 -4.16 7.23
CA LEU A 106 -8.82 -3.70 6.33
C LEU A 106 -9.35 -2.70 5.30
N ARG A 107 -10.50 -3.00 4.70
CA ARG A 107 -11.12 -2.10 3.73
C ARG A 107 -11.46 -0.74 4.34
N ALA A 108 -11.90 -0.71 5.61
CA ALA A 108 -12.20 0.53 6.32
C ALA A 108 -10.95 1.39 6.58
N CYS A 109 -9.75 0.79 6.66
CA CYS A 109 -8.50 1.54 6.83
C CYS A 109 -8.21 2.53 5.69
N ARG A 110 -8.84 2.37 4.51
CA ARG A 110 -8.74 3.33 3.39
C ARG A 110 -9.31 4.71 3.72
N LEU A 111 -10.18 4.82 4.74
CA LEU A 111 -10.81 6.09 5.14
C LEU A 111 -9.80 7.11 5.70
N TYR A 112 -8.59 6.66 6.05
CA TYR A 112 -7.49 7.53 6.47
C TYR A 112 -6.66 8.08 5.31
N SER A 113 -7.07 7.83 4.07
CA SER A 113 -6.38 8.29 2.87
C SER A 113 -7.37 8.92 1.88
N PRO A 114 -6.92 9.84 1.01
CA PRO A 114 -7.74 10.32 -0.09
C PRO A 114 -8.24 9.15 -0.96
N PRO A 115 -9.44 9.23 -1.54
CA PRO A 115 -9.94 8.20 -2.42
C PRO A 115 -9.04 8.09 -3.66
N SER A 116 -8.56 6.88 -3.93
CA SER A 116 -7.84 6.60 -5.17
C SER A 116 -8.81 6.57 -6.35
N GLN A 117 -8.42 7.20 -7.45
CA GLN A 117 -9.14 7.18 -8.74
C GLN A 117 -8.60 6.11 -9.69
N GLY A 118 -7.54 5.39 -9.29
CA GLY A 118 -6.88 4.38 -10.10
C GLY A 118 -7.62 3.03 -10.10
N ALA A 119 -7.47 2.29 -11.19
CA ALA A 119 -7.86 0.88 -11.20
C ALA A 119 -6.99 0.10 -10.21
N ALA A 120 -7.62 -0.69 -9.35
CA ALA A 120 -6.84 -1.50 -8.41
C ALA A 120 -6.20 -2.70 -9.11
N PRO A 121 -5.04 -3.16 -8.60
CA PRO A 121 -4.42 -4.42 -9.03
C PRO A 121 -5.37 -5.61 -8.92
N THR A 122 -5.18 -6.60 -9.78
CA THR A 122 -5.94 -7.86 -9.73
C THR A 122 -5.51 -8.73 -8.55
N GLY A 123 -6.47 -9.39 -7.91
CA GLY A 123 -6.22 -10.34 -6.82
C GLY A 123 -6.31 -9.72 -5.42
N SER A 124 -6.22 -10.57 -4.39
CA SER A 124 -6.38 -10.12 -3.00
C SER A 124 -5.12 -9.43 -2.48
N PRO A 125 -5.23 -8.26 -1.80
CA PRO A 125 -4.08 -7.59 -1.21
C PRO A 125 -3.51 -8.31 0.03
N ILE A 126 -4.29 -9.21 0.65
CA ILE A 126 -3.99 -9.75 1.99
C ILE A 126 -2.64 -10.48 2.05
N PRO A 127 -2.29 -11.42 1.16
CA PRO A 127 -1.03 -12.16 1.28
C PRO A 127 0.19 -11.24 1.16
N ILE A 128 0.11 -10.23 0.29
CA ILE A 128 1.19 -9.25 0.10
C ILE A 128 1.30 -8.33 1.30
N LEU A 129 0.17 -7.82 1.80
CA LEU A 129 0.15 -6.98 3.01
C LEU A 129 0.68 -7.74 4.23
N GLN A 130 0.31 -9.02 4.41
CA GLN A 130 0.86 -9.87 5.49
C GLN A 130 2.38 -10.04 5.37
N LYS A 131 2.88 -10.26 4.15
CA LYS A 131 4.32 -10.36 3.89
C LYS A 131 5.01 -9.05 4.25
N LEU A 132 4.52 -7.92 3.76
CA LEU A 132 5.11 -6.61 4.01
C LEU A 132 5.07 -6.23 5.49
N ALA A 133 3.94 -6.42 6.17
CA ALA A 133 3.77 -6.13 7.60
C ALA A 133 4.68 -6.97 8.52
N ARG A 134 5.17 -8.11 8.05
CA ARG A 134 6.11 -8.94 8.80
C ARG A 134 7.56 -8.45 8.70
N TRP A 135 7.92 -7.84 7.58
CA TRP A 135 9.32 -7.59 7.23
C TRP A 135 9.72 -6.12 7.26
N LEU A 136 8.77 -5.23 7.01
CA LEU A 136 8.88 -3.80 7.29
C LEU A 136 8.43 -3.55 8.72
#